data_AF-A0AAE0SG54-F1
#
_entry.id   AF-A0AAE0SG54-F1
#
_cell.length_a   1.000
_cell.length_b   1.000
_cell.length_c   1.000
_cell.angle_alpha   90.00
_cell.angle_beta   90.00
_cell.angle_gamma   90.00
#
_symmetry.space_group_name_H-M   'P 1'
#
loop_
_entity.id
_entity.type
_entity.pdbx_description
1 polymer ?
#
loop_
_entity_poly.entity_id
_entity_poly.type
_entity_poly.pdbx_seq_one_letter_code
_entity_poly.pdbx_strand_id
1 'polypeptide(L)'
;MTIILENAHNQSIISSKICILLRSNQLVSRASVLDEEQSSMSLFEPLIVAAIDIGTTYSGYAFSTRDEFENDPLKMYVNLNWISNSNFFGEKTATAVLFDEHKNFRNFGFKAEEDYADLNDEQMKKWYFFSRFKMNLYQRRVRY
;
A
#
# COMPACT_ATOMS: atom_id res chain seq x y z
N MET A 1 -10.73 12.84 0.32
CA MET A 1 -9.86 12.11 1.25
C MET A 1 -8.47 12.67 1.01
N THR A 2 -8.12 13.69 1.78
CA THR A 2 -6.81 14.33 1.68
C THR A 2 -5.90 13.56 2.61
N ILE A 3 -5.02 12.73 2.06
CA ILE A 3 -3.94 12.14 2.86
C ILE A 3 -2.86 13.21 2.94
N ILE A 4 -2.87 13.99 4.02
CA ILE A 4 -1.75 14.86 4.35
C ILE A 4 -0.70 13.95 4.98
N LEU A 5 0.40 13.72 4.26
CA LEU A 5 1.60 13.10 4.83
C LEU A 5 2.60 14.21 5.08
N GLU A 6 2.90 14.42 6.35
CA GLU A 6 3.95 15.32 6.79
C GLU A 6 5.29 14.60 6.65
N ASN A 7 6.25 15.23 5.99
CA ASN A 7 7.66 14.77 6.06
C ASN A 7 8.17 14.96 7.50
N ALA A 8 9.33 14.38 7.85
CA ALA A 8 9.97 14.47 9.17
C ALA A 8 10.30 15.92 9.66
N HIS A 9 9.99 16.94 8.85
CA HIS A 9 10.11 18.36 9.14
C HIS A 9 8.75 19.11 9.14
N ASN A 10 7.62 18.41 9.25
CA ASN A 10 6.26 18.97 9.27
C ASN A 10 5.90 19.89 8.07
N GLN A 11 6.50 19.63 6.91
CA GLN A 11 6.16 20.34 5.67
C GLN A 11 5.14 19.54 4.85
N SER A 12 4.01 20.16 4.51
CA SER A 12 3.02 19.61 3.57
C SER A 12 3.55 19.68 2.14
N ILE A 13 3.89 18.53 1.55
CA ILE A 13 4.34 18.44 0.16
C ILE A 13 3.18 17.94 -0.72
N ILE A 14 2.60 18.83 -1.53
CA ILE A 14 1.62 18.45 -2.56
C ILE A 14 2.39 17.98 -3.80
N SER A 15 2.72 16.69 -3.83
CA SER A 15 3.38 16.03 -4.97
C SER A 15 2.48 14.94 -5.56
N SER A 16 2.39 14.91 -6.90
CA SER A 16 1.76 13.80 -7.64
C SER A 16 2.60 12.51 -7.63
N LYS A 17 3.81 12.55 -7.05
CA LYS A 17 4.59 11.39 -6.62
C LYS A 17 4.59 11.37 -5.08
N ILE A 18 3.75 10.55 -4.49
CA ILE A 18 3.71 10.36 -3.03
C ILE A 18 4.83 9.39 -2.66
N CYS A 19 5.78 9.88 -1.87
CA CYS A 19 6.85 9.09 -1.29
C CYS A 19 6.50 8.86 0.19
N ILE A 20 6.18 7.62 0.56
CA ILE A 20 5.86 7.24 1.95
C ILE A 20 7.10 6.62 2.57
N LEU A 21 7.55 7.21 3.66
CA LEU A 21 8.60 6.66 4.50
C LEU A 21 7.97 5.67 5.49
N LEU A 22 8.17 4.37 5.25
CA LEU A 22 7.64 3.30 6.10
C LEU A 22 8.74 2.81 7.06
N ARG A 23 8.43 2.81 8.36
CA ARG A 23 9.20 2.07 9.37
C ARG A 23 8.61 0.68 9.52
N SER A 24 9.45 -0.35 9.55
CA SER A 24 9.03 -1.73 9.75
C SER A 24 8.70 -1.99 11.23
N ASN A 25 7.46 -1.74 11.65
CA ASN A 25 7.01 -2.14 12.99
C ASN A 25 6.84 -3.68 13.05
N GLN A 26 7.92 -4.35 13.46
CA GLN A 26 8.05 -5.72 13.98
C GLN A 26 7.21 -6.87 13.41
N LEU A 27 7.92 -7.86 12.86
CA LEU A 27 7.66 -9.28 13.15
C LEU A 27 8.98 -9.98 13.53
N VAL A 28 9.38 -9.88 14.80
CA VAL A 28 10.32 -10.84 15.39
C VAL A 28 9.50 -11.90 16.12
N SER A 29 9.26 -13.01 15.44
CA SER A 29 8.67 -14.21 16.05
C SER A 29 9.53 -14.67 17.22
N ARG A 30 8.90 -14.98 18.36
CA ARG A 30 9.53 -15.48 19.59
C ARG A 30 10.58 -16.56 19.31
N ALA A 31 11.86 -16.21 19.38
CA ALA A 31 12.93 -17.16 19.65
C ALA A 31 13.01 -17.35 21.17
N SER A 32 12.75 -18.58 21.64
CA SER A 32 12.90 -18.93 23.04
C SER A 32 14.35 -19.28 23.35
N VAL A 33 14.97 -18.52 24.28
CA VAL A 33 16.08 -18.86 25.22
C VAL A 33 17.02 -19.99 24.74
N LEU A 34 18.27 -19.74 24.36
CA LEU A 34 19.46 -19.43 25.18
C LEU A 34 20.56 -18.87 24.22
N ASP A 35 21.65 -18.19 24.60
CA ASP A 35 22.25 -17.76 25.88
C ASP A 35 22.69 -16.27 25.80
N GLU A 36 23.49 -15.75 26.75
CA GLU A 36 24.04 -14.38 26.76
C GLU A 36 25.36 -14.23 25.98
N GLU A 37 25.42 -13.37 24.95
CA GLU A 37 26.64 -12.62 24.64
C GLU A 37 26.32 -11.20 24.13
N GLN A 38 26.98 -10.20 24.72
CA GLN A 38 26.56 -8.79 24.66
C GLN A 38 27.12 -8.06 23.44
N SER A 39 26.69 -8.43 22.23
CA SER A 39 26.86 -7.59 21.06
C SER A 39 25.74 -6.53 21.03
N SER A 40 26.11 -5.25 21.09
CA SER A 40 25.19 -4.13 20.90
C SER A 40 24.80 -3.99 19.41
N MET A 41 24.13 -5.01 18.89
CA MET A 41 23.48 -4.96 17.59
C MET A 41 22.34 -3.96 17.70
N SER A 42 22.62 -2.70 17.36
CA SER A 42 21.57 -1.72 17.09
C SER A 42 20.65 -2.37 16.06
N LEU A 43 19.41 -2.64 16.46
CA LEU A 43 18.37 -3.13 15.57
C LEU A 43 18.12 -2.03 14.54
N PHE A 44 18.86 -2.07 13.44
CA PHE A 44 18.64 -1.24 12.27
C PHE A 44 17.29 -1.65 11.70
N GLU A 45 16.22 -1.02 12.18
CA GLU A 45 14.92 -1.06 11.52
C GLU A 45 15.14 -0.51 10.10
N PRO A 46 15.05 -1.34 9.04
CA PRO A 46 15.29 -0.87 7.69
C PRO A 46 14.21 0.12 7.34
N LEU A 47 14.61 1.39 7.22
CA LEU A 47 13.73 2.47 6.84
C LEU A 47 13.45 2.34 5.34
N ILE A 48 12.18 2.19 4.95
CA ILE A 48 11.79 1.95 3.56
C ILE A 48 11.23 3.23 2.94
N VAL A 49 11.70 3.54 1.73
CA VAL A 49 11.22 4.61 0.88
C VAL A 49 10.31 3.98 -0.18
N ALA A 50 9.00 4.26 -0.14
CA ALA A 50 8.02 3.69 -1.07
C ALA A 50 7.37 4.78 -1.95
N ALA A 51 7.37 4.58 -3.26
CA ALA A 51 6.61 5.38 -4.22
C ALA A 51 5.31 4.65 -4.59
N ILE A 52 4.16 5.27 -4.38
CA ILE A 52 2.84 4.67 -4.67
C ILE A 52 2.19 5.39 -5.87
N ASP A 53 1.87 4.62 -6.91
CA ASP A 53 1.03 5.07 -8.03
C ASP A 53 -0.38 4.54 -7.84
N ILE A 54 -1.30 5.39 -7.37
CA ILE A 54 -2.73 5.13 -7.47
C ILE A 54 -3.17 5.59 -8.86
N GLY A 55 -3.25 4.69 -9.84
CA GLY A 55 -3.65 4.99 -11.21
C GLY A 55 -5.18 4.93 -11.42
N THR A 56 -5.65 5.24 -12.63
CA THR A 56 -7.10 5.22 -12.94
C THR A 56 -7.64 3.79 -13.06
N THR A 57 -6.92 2.92 -13.76
CA THR A 57 -7.29 1.50 -13.93
C THR A 57 -6.53 0.61 -12.95
N TYR A 58 -5.22 0.79 -12.87
CA TYR A 58 -4.32 -0.03 -12.07
C TYR A 58 -3.50 0.82 -11.10
N SER A 59 -3.23 0.27 -9.93
CA SER A 59 -2.39 0.85 -8.89
C SER A 59 -1.20 -0.07 -8.59
N GLY A 60 -0.07 0.51 -8.21
CA GLY A 60 1.14 -0.24 -7.87
C GLY A 60 2.06 0.57 -6.96
N TYR A 61 3.14 -0.06 -6.52
CA TYR A 61 4.18 0.60 -5.75
C TYR A 61 5.57 0.12 -6.16
N ALA A 62 6.55 1.00 -5.99
CA ALA A 62 7.96 0.67 -5.99
C ALA A 62 8.54 1.05 -4.62
N PHE A 63 9.56 0.34 -4.15
CA PHE A 63 10.19 0.64 -2.86
C PHE A 63 11.69 0.37 -2.88
N SER A 64 12.42 0.97 -1.97
CA SER A 64 13.84 0.71 -1.71
C SER A 64 14.12 0.93 -0.22
N THR A 65 15.18 0.34 0.33
CA THR A 65 15.64 0.81 1.65
C THR A 65 16.21 2.22 1.51
N ARG A 66 16.17 3.05 2.55
CA ARG A 66 16.72 4.41 2.51
C ARG A 66 18.19 4.37 2.10
N ASP A 67 18.96 3.47 2.72
CA ASP A 67 20.40 3.39 2.50
C ASP A 67 20.71 2.94 1.06
N GLU A 68 19.88 2.08 0.44
CA GLU A 68 19.99 1.78 -1.00
C GLU A 68 19.59 2.96 -1.88
N PHE A 69 18.49 3.66 -1.56
CA PHE A 69 18.03 4.83 -2.30
C PHE A 69 19.00 6.02 -2.23
N GLU A 70 19.70 6.20 -1.11
CA GLU A 70 20.72 7.24 -0.93
C GLU A 70 22.01 6.93 -1.70
N ASN A 71 22.38 5.65 -1.83
CA ASN A 71 23.58 5.22 -2.58
C ASN A 71 23.33 5.05 -4.09
N ASP A 72 22.16 4.53 -4.47
CA ASP A 72 21.70 4.37 -5.86
C ASP A 72 20.18 4.62 -5.97
N PRO A 73 19.75 5.85 -6.29
CA PRO A 73 18.33 6.20 -6.44
C PRO A 73 17.58 5.42 -7.54
N LEU A 74 18.27 4.71 -8.43
CA LEU A 74 17.65 3.85 -9.46
C LEU A 74 17.42 2.42 -8.97
N LYS A 75 18.04 2.02 -7.85
CA LYS A 75 17.86 0.72 -7.23
C LYS A 75 16.54 0.67 -6.47
N MET A 76 15.49 0.22 -7.15
CA MET A 76 14.16 0.03 -6.58
C MET A 76 13.56 -1.34 -6.91
N TYR A 77 12.68 -1.80 -6.04
CA TYR A 77 11.98 -3.07 -6.09
C TYR A 77 10.49 -2.84 -6.36
N VAL A 78 9.89 -3.69 -7.19
CA VAL A 78 8.45 -3.68 -7.51
C VAL A 78 7.88 -5.08 -7.28
N ASN A 79 6.60 -5.16 -6.89
CA ASN A 79 5.93 -6.47 -6.88
C ASN A 79 5.53 -6.86 -8.31
N LEU A 80 6.30 -7.77 -8.91
CA LEU A 80 6.04 -8.33 -10.25
C LEU A 80 4.90 -9.37 -10.27
N ASN A 81 4.49 -9.86 -9.10
CA ASN A 81 3.59 -11.01 -8.93
C ASN A 81 2.21 -10.59 -8.42
N TRP A 82 1.65 -9.50 -8.96
CA TRP A 82 0.21 -9.28 -8.84
C TRP A 82 -0.51 -10.25 -9.77
N ILE A 83 -1.12 -11.27 -9.15
CA ILE A 83 -1.89 -12.32 -9.82
C ILE A 83 -3.37 -11.97 -9.70
N SER A 84 -4.11 -12.19 -10.79
CA SER A 84 -5.57 -12.30 -10.76
C SER A 84 -6.03 -13.69 -11.20
N ASN A 85 -7.25 -14.06 -10.85
CA ASN A 85 -7.93 -15.26 -11.36
C ASN A 85 -8.08 -15.29 -12.89
N SER A 86 -7.86 -14.16 -13.59
CA SER A 86 -7.83 -14.08 -15.06
C SER A 86 -6.44 -14.38 -15.65
N ASN A 87 -5.49 -14.89 -14.85
CA ASN A 87 -4.07 -15.07 -15.22
C ASN A 87 -3.39 -13.77 -15.70
N PHE A 88 -3.80 -12.61 -15.20
CA PHE A 88 -3.03 -11.39 -15.39
C PHE A 88 -1.84 -11.40 -14.42
N PHE A 89 -0.64 -11.16 -14.94
CA PHE A 89 0.60 -11.03 -14.18
C PHE A 89 1.23 -9.67 -14.50
N GLY A 90 1.75 -8.97 -13.50
CA GLY A 90 2.50 -7.73 -13.72
C GLY A 90 2.75 -6.90 -12.47
N GLU A 91 3.29 -5.70 -12.68
CA GLU A 91 3.74 -4.75 -11.66
C GLU A 91 2.62 -4.02 -10.90
N LYS A 92 1.36 -4.17 -11.36
CA LYS A 92 0.21 -3.42 -10.83
C LYS A 92 -1.01 -4.32 -10.65
N THR A 93 -1.84 -3.92 -9.70
CA THR A 93 -3.14 -4.53 -9.39
C THR A 93 -4.28 -3.57 -9.71
N ALA A 94 -5.54 -4.01 -9.72
CA ALA A 94 -6.68 -3.12 -9.98
C ALA A 94 -6.73 -1.92 -9.02
N THR A 95 -7.15 -0.75 -9.49
CA THR A 95 -7.52 0.38 -8.60
C THR A 95 -8.91 0.12 -8.02
N ALA A 96 -9.00 -0.89 -7.16
CA ALA A 96 -10.23 -1.37 -6.56
C ALA A 96 -10.05 -1.59 -5.05
N VAL A 97 -11.07 -1.25 -4.27
CA VAL A 97 -11.11 -1.49 -2.82
C VAL A 97 -12.49 -1.97 -2.40
N LEU A 98 -12.51 -2.96 -1.51
CA LEU A 98 -13.72 -3.59 -0.98
C LEU A 98 -13.78 -3.42 0.54
N PHE A 99 -14.92 -2.96 1.02
CA PHE A 99 -15.28 -2.94 2.43
C PHE A 99 -16.53 -3.79 2.68
N ASP A 100 -16.63 -4.40 3.86
CA ASP A 100 -17.83 -5.13 4.28
C ASP A 100 -18.97 -4.19 4.70
N GLU A 101 -20.12 -4.77 5.05
CA GLU A 101 -21.32 -4.02 5.46
C GLU A 101 -21.11 -3.11 6.69
N HIS A 102 -20.09 -3.39 7.51
CA HIS A 102 -19.69 -2.57 8.65
C HIS A 102 -18.61 -1.52 8.29
N LYS A 103 -18.25 -1.42 7.01
CA LYS A 103 -17.21 -0.53 6.46
C LYS A 103 -15.79 -0.88 6.92
N ASN A 104 -15.53 -2.12 7.35
CA ASN A 104 -14.18 -2.58 7.59
C ASN A 104 -13.49 -2.85 6.26
N PHE A 105 -12.21 -2.49 6.14
CA PHE A 105 -11.40 -2.82 4.96
C PHE A 105 -11.30 -4.35 4.82
N ARG A 106 -11.55 -4.87 3.62
CA ARG A 106 -11.45 -6.29 3.31
C ARG A 106 -10.28 -6.59 2.42
N ASN A 107 -10.28 -6.02 1.21
CA ASN A 107 -9.23 -6.25 0.22
C ASN A 107 -9.03 -5.03 -0.70
N PHE A 108 -7.88 -5.00 -1.34
CA PHE A 108 -7.49 -4.06 -2.39
C PHE A 108 -7.01 -4.84 -3.62
N GLY A 109 -7.08 -4.23 -4.81
CA GLY A 109 -6.54 -4.84 -6.02
C GLY A 109 -7.46 -5.86 -6.67
N PHE A 110 -6.91 -6.74 -7.49
CA PHE A 110 -7.64 -7.83 -8.14
C PHE A 110 -8.45 -8.66 -7.14
N LYS A 111 -7.90 -8.93 -5.95
CA LYS A 111 -8.61 -9.67 -4.91
C LYS A 111 -9.89 -8.96 -4.43
N ALA A 112 -9.96 -7.63 -4.49
CA ALA A 112 -11.17 -6.88 -4.20
C ALA A 112 -12.23 -6.99 -5.32
N GLU A 113 -11.81 -7.15 -6.58
CA GLU A 113 -12.72 -7.37 -7.71
C GLU A 113 -13.25 -8.81 -7.70
N GLU A 114 -12.38 -9.78 -7.40
CA GLU A 114 -12.72 -11.21 -7.25
C GLU A 114 -13.68 -11.44 -6.09
N ASP A 115 -13.34 -10.98 -4.88
CA ASP A 115 -14.19 -11.14 -3.70
C ASP A 115 -15.58 -10.51 -3.89
N TYR A 116 -15.66 -9.40 -4.63
CA TYR A 116 -16.95 -8.75 -4.94
C TYR A 116 -17.76 -9.51 -6.00
N ALA A 117 -17.10 -10.16 -6.96
CA ALA A 117 -17.75 -11.00 -7.96
C ALA A 117 -18.29 -12.32 -7.37
N ASP A 118 -17.70 -12.80 -6.28
CA ASP A 118 -18.14 -14.00 -5.54
C ASP A 118 -19.30 -13.72 -4.55
N LEU A 119 -19.71 -12.46 -4.34
CA LEU A 119 -20.85 -12.10 -3.48
C LEU A 119 -22.20 -12.37 -4.16
N ASN A 120 -23.21 -12.73 -3.38
CA ASN A 120 -24.60 -12.80 -3.86
C ASN A 120 -25.31 -11.43 -3.87
N ASP A 121 -26.43 -11.34 -4.59
CA ASP A 121 -27.23 -10.12 -4.77
C ASP A 121 -27.65 -9.41 -3.46
N GLU A 122 -27.81 -10.12 -2.35
CA GLU A 122 -28.13 -9.51 -1.04
C GLU A 122 -26.89 -8.92 -0.36
N GLN A 123 -25.74 -9.59 -0.49
CA GLN A 123 -24.45 -9.12 0.02
C GLN A 123 -23.95 -7.90 -0.77
N MET A 124 -24.02 -7.94 -2.11
CA MET A 124 -23.60 -6.83 -2.99
C MET A 124 -24.31 -5.50 -2.67
N LYS A 125 -25.55 -5.55 -2.14
CA LYS A 125 -26.31 -4.36 -1.72
C LYS A 125 -25.85 -3.75 -0.40
N LYS A 126 -25.12 -4.51 0.43
CA LYS A 126 -24.67 -4.09 1.77
C LYS A 126 -23.18 -3.75 1.82
N TRP A 127 -22.38 -4.41 1.00
CA TRP A 127 -20.93 -4.20 0.91
C TRP A 127 -20.60 -2.95 0.08
N TYR A 128 -19.44 -2.34 0.34
CA TYR A 128 -19.02 -1.11 -0.35
C TYR A 128 -17.82 -1.41 -1.24
N PHE A 129 -18.09 -1.58 -2.53
CA PHE A 129 -17.07 -1.77 -3.56
C PHE A 129 -16.82 -0.48 -4.33
N PHE A 130 -15.55 -0.09 -4.45
CA PHE A 130 -15.13 1.09 -5.21
C PHE A 130 -14.05 0.69 -6.22
N SER A 131 -14.43 0.56 -7.49
CA SER A 131 -13.48 0.38 -8.60
C SER A 131 -13.16 1.70 -9.30
N ARG A 132 -11.96 1.78 -9.89
CA ARG A 132 -11.43 2.93 -10.66
C ARG A 132 -11.55 4.28 -9.93
N PHE A 133 -11.49 4.22 -8.59
CA PHE A 133 -11.98 5.29 -7.72
C PHE A 133 -11.16 6.59 -7.79
N LYS A 134 -9.97 6.59 -8.40
CA LYS A 134 -9.17 7.79 -8.66
C LYS A 134 -10.00 8.89 -9.34
N MET A 135 -10.85 8.54 -10.31
CA MET A 135 -11.67 9.53 -11.03
C MET A 135 -12.72 10.18 -10.12
N ASN A 136 -13.25 9.44 -9.14
CA ASN A 136 -14.19 9.96 -8.14
C ASN A 136 -13.52 10.92 -7.14
N LEU A 137 -12.18 10.87 -7.00
CA LEU A 137 -11.43 11.83 -6.19
C LEU A 137 -11.37 13.22 -6.86
N TYR A 138 -11.19 13.28 -8.18
CA TYR A 138 -11.13 14.55 -8.93
C TYR A 138 -12.46 15.30 -8.97
N GLN A 139 -13.61 14.62 -8.81
CA GLN A 139 -14.93 15.25 -8.84
C GLN A 139 -15.28 16.00 -7.54
N ARG A 140 -14.55 15.76 -6.45
CA ARG A 140 -14.75 16.49 -5.18
C ARG A 140 -13.98 17.81 -5.19
N ARG A 141 -14.68 18.93 -5.41
CA ARG A 141 -14.18 20.25 -5.02
C ARG A 141 -13.79 20.22 -3.54
N VAL A 142 -12.52 20.49 -3.25
CA VAL A 142 -12.07 20.81 -1.89
C VAL A 142 -12.80 22.10 -1.48
N ARG A 143 -13.64 22.01 -0.45
CA ARG A 143 -14.14 23.21 0.22
C ARG A 143 -13.08 23.61 1.24
N TYR A 144 -12.49 24.77 1.03
CA TYR A 144 -11.71 25.49 2.03
C TYR A 144 -12.66 26.18 3.01
#